data_AF-A0A428MRC6-F1
#
_entry.id   AF-A0A428MRC6-F1
#
_cell.length_a   1.000
_cell.length_b   1.000
_cell.length_c   1.000
_cell.angle_alpha   90.00
_cell.angle_beta   90.00
_cell.angle_gamma   90.00
#
_symmetry.space_group_name_H-M   'P 1'
#
loop_
_entity.id
_entity.type
_entity.pdbx_description
1 polymer ?
#
loop_
_entity_poly.entity_id
_entity_poly.type
_entity_poly.pdbx_seq_one_letter_code
_entity_poly.pdbx_strand_id
1 'polypeptide(L)'
;MTHSATTGLLESQKSPAYFNDALCDAERLLKYAAEIGIDVTPDTRGAILRARTASTEGWTEEVAANLLAALTSLAARLKPVTAESLKAYHNDTRPTVHTYLIWAIILACVIVPASVATFVTSAVSNTLRDDITRANALAVKLRSELGPPLPAGQAFEFPKGVSASDVISDLQEYASLVRNINARARKLNRFIVPRQRLPFEDTLSPEERKRRFELPVGIPDPIAARDNITNTYQDVRYFAQTLITDVSVFYGALSTCILPVLYALLGTCAYLLRTFEDQMSNRTFTPSAANSARFLIAAIGGGVVGLFNNITITDQASVPPLAIAFLVGYAVDVFFAFLEGLLRAFTKTPASNPPPSAPAAIGTP
;
A
#
# COMPACT_ATOMS: atom_id res chain seq x y z
N MET A 1 -63.06 -31.43 57.51
CA MET A 1 -61.71 -31.15 57.00
C MET A 1 -61.66 -31.59 55.54
N THR A 2 -62.08 -30.72 54.64
CA THR A 2 -61.98 -30.88 53.18
C THR A 2 -62.13 -29.49 52.55
N HIS A 3 -61.43 -29.28 51.43
CA HIS A 3 -61.34 -28.08 50.57
C HIS A 3 -60.08 -27.22 50.74
N SER A 4 -59.15 -27.38 49.80
CA SER A 4 -58.85 -26.34 48.81
C SER A 4 -57.90 -26.86 47.74
N ALA A 5 -58.52 -27.38 46.67
CA ALA A 5 -57.91 -27.55 45.36
C ALA A 5 -58.46 -26.43 44.47
N THR A 6 -57.74 -25.30 44.34
CA THR A 6 -57.91 -24.30 43.25
C THR A 6 -56.85 -23.21 43.40
N THR A 7 -55.62 -23.51 42.99
CA THR A 7 -54.62 -22.48 42.65
C THR A 7 -53.68 -23.01 41.57
N GLY A 8 -54.26 -23.69 40.58
CA GLY A 8 -53.67 -23.84 39.25
C GLY A 8 -54.37 -22.86 38.32
N LEU A 9 -53.61 -22.34 37.35
CA LEU A 9 -54.00 -21.35 36.33
C LEU A 9 -53.86 -19.89 36.77
N LEU A 10 -52.67 -19.33 36.54
CA LEU A 10 -52.43 -18.08 35.81
C LEU A 10 -50.92 -17.73 35.94
N GLU A 11 -50.05 -18.66 35.56
CA GLU A 11 -48.71 -18.23 35.11
C GLU A 11 -48.93 -17.54 33.77
N SER A 12 -48.92 -16.20 33.79
CA SER A 12 -48.80 -15.37 32.61
C SER A 12 -47.54 -15.78 31.85
N GLN A 13 -47.70 -16.72 30.92
CA GLN A 13 -46.67 -17.25 30.04
C GLN A 13 -46.21 -16.13 29.12
N LYS A 14 -45.29 -15.30 29.62
CA LYS A 14 -44.69 -14.19 28.91
C LYS A 14 -43.97 -14.78 27.71
N SER A 15 -44.50 -14.50 26.52
CA SER A 15 -44.03 -15.10 25.29
C SER A 15 -42.53 -14.77 25.05
N PRO A 16 -41.75 -15.70 24.47
CA PRO A 16 -40.33 -15.49 24.18
C PRO A 16 -40.07 -14.18 23.42
N ALA A 17 -39.04 -13.44 23.83
CA ALA A 17 -38.71 -12.12 23.27
C ALA A 17 -38.47 -12.14 21.74
N TYR A 18 -37.98 -13.27 21.20
CA TYR A 18 -37.66 -13.40 19.78
C TYR A 18 -38.88 -13.33 18.84
N PHE A 19 -40.11 -13.58 19.33
CA PHE A 19 -41.31 -13.47 18.49
C PHE A 19 -41.62 -12.04 18.08
N ASN A 20 -41.34 -11.07 18.96
CA ASN A 20 -41.49 -9.65 18.63
C ASN A 20 -40.43 -9.19 17.62
N ASP A 21 -39.21 -9.71 17.73
CA ASP A 21 -38.14 -9.44 16.75
C ASP A 21 -38.51 -10.03 15.38
N ALA A 22 -38.97 -11.29 15.35
CA ALA A 22 -39.44 -11.97 14.14
C ALA A 22 -40.63 -11.25 13.48
N LEU A 23 -41.54 -10.69 14.28
CA LEU A 23 -42.66 -9.89 13.78
C LEU A 23 -42.16 -8.59 13.11
N CYS A 24 -41.27 -7.85 13.78
CA CYS A 24 -40.68 -6.64 13.20
C CYS A 24 -39.96 -6.93 11.87
N ASP A 25 -39.25 -8.06 11.81
CA ASP A 25 -38.54 -8.48 10.61
C ASP A 25 -39.50 -8.90 9.49
N ALA A 26 -40.59 -9.60 9.81
CA ALA A 26 -41.63 -9.96 8.86
C ALA A 26 -42.36 -8.72 8.31
N GLU A 27 -42.66 -7.74 9.16
CA GLU A 27 -43.29 -6.47 8.75
C GLU A 27 -42.39 -5.64 7.84
N ARG A 28 -41.07 -5.58 8.11
CA ARG A 28 -40.10 -4.92 7.23
C ARG A 28 -40.06 -5.56 5.84
N LEU A 29 -40.02 -6.89 5.78
CA LEU A 29 -40.03 -7.65 4.53
C LEU A 29 -41.35 -7.47 3.77
N LEU A 30 -42.48 -7.50 4.47
CA LEU A 30 -43.81 -7.30 3.88
C LEU A 30 -43.96 -5.89 3.29
N LYS A 31 -43.51 -4.87 4.02
CA LYS A 31 -43.50 -3.48 3.54
C LYS A 31 -42.64 -3.35 2.27
N TYR A 32 -41.45 -3.93 2.29
CA TYR A 32 -40.57 -3.93 1.12
C TYR A 32 -41.24 -4.61 -0.07
N ALA A 33 -41.77 -5.82 0.10
CA ALA A 33 -42.47 -6.56 -0.96
C ALA A 33 -43.60 -5.73 -1.59
N ALA A 34 -44.36 -5.00 -0.76
CA ALA A 34 -45.41 -4.11 -1.24
C ALA A 34 -44.86 -2.90 -2.03
N GLU A 35 -43.75 -2.29 -1.61
CA GLU A 35 -43.13 -1.15 -2.31
C GLU A 35 -42.58 -1.52 -3.69
N ILE A 36 -42.02 -2.72 -3.84
CA ILE A 36 -41.43 -3.19 -5.12
C ILE A 36 -42.39 -4.02 -5.97
N GLY A 37 -43.65 -4.19 -5.52
CA GLY A 37 -44.68 -4.87 -6.28
C GLY A 37 -44.54 -6.40 -6.34
N ILE A 38 -43.88 -7.02 -5.36
CA ILE A 38 -43.84 -8.49 -5.25
C ILE A 38 -45.14 -9.00 -4.65
N ASP A 39 -45.77 -9.94 -5.35
CA ASP A 39 -47.00 -10.56 -4.87
C ASP A 39 -46.74 -11.48 -3.67
N VAL A 40 -47.39 -11.16 -2.56
CA VAL A 40 -47.35 -11.92 -1.31
C VAL A 40 -48.73 -12.53 -1.09
N THR A 41 -48.74 -13.84 -0.87
CA THR A 41 -49.98 -14.60 -0.71
C THR A 41 -50.84 -14.02 0.42
N PRO A 42 -52.18 -14.05 0.28
CA PRO A 42 -53.09 -13.57 1.31
C PRO A 42 -52.86 -14.23 2.67
N ASP A 43 -52.51 -15.52 2.67
CA ASP A 43 -52.25 -16.29 3.89
C ASP A 43 -51.01 -15.79 4.64
N THR A 44 -49.90 -15.55 3.93
CA THR A 44 -48.67 -15.01 4.51
C THR A 44 -48.88 -13.60 5.06
N ARG A 45 -49.61 -12.74 4.32
CA ARG A 45 -49.97 -11.39 4.78
C ARG A 45 -50.87 -11.45 6.01
N GLY A 46 -51.88 -12.31 5.99
CA GLY A 46 -52.82 -12.51 7.08
C GLY A 46 -52.16 -13.05 8.35
N ALA A 47 -51.17 -13.94 8.22
CA ALA A 47 -50.42 -14.46 9.35
C ALA A 47 -49.62 -13.37 10.07
N ILE A 48 -49.00 -12.45 9.33
CA ILE A 48 -48.24 -11.32 9.91
C ILE A 48 -49.17 -10.32 10.59
N LEU A 49 -50.30 -9.99 9.96
CA LEU A 49 -51.30 -9.09 10.54
C LEU A 49 -51.93 -9.65 11.82
N ARG A 50 -52.22 -10.97 11.85
CA ARG A 50 -52.70 -11.67 13.06
C ARG A 50 -51.64 -11.74 14.15
N ALA A 51 -50.37 -11.90 13.78
CA ALA A 51 -49.27 -11.83 14.74
C ALA A 51 -49.11 -10.42 15.35
N ARG A 52 -49.41 -9.37 14.58
CA ARG A 52 -49.43 -7.99 15.10
C ARG A 52 -50.49 -7.79 16.18
N THR A 53 -51.71 -8.30 15.99
CA THR A 53 -52.76 -8.23 17.01
C THR A 53 -52.42 -9.07 18.25
N ALA A 54 -51.82 -10.24 18.04
CA ALA A 54 -51.35 -11.10 19.14
C ALA A 54 -50.17 -10.49 19.92
N SER A 55 -49.36 -9.61 19.32
CA SER A 55 -48.28 -8.91 20.04
C SER A 55 -48.80 -8.05 21.20
N THR A 56 -50.04 -7.55 21.11
CA THR A 56 -50.69 -6.74 22.14
C THR A 56 -51.62 -7.54 23.05
N GLU A 57 -52.23 -8.61 22.54
CA GLU A 57 -53.25 -9.40 23.26
C GLU A 57 -52.69 -10.68 23.91
N GLY A 58 -51.49 -11.11 23.53
CA GLY A 58 -50.83 -12.34 23.99
C GLY A 58 -50.63 -13.35 22.85
N TRP A 59 -49.47 -14.03 22.85
CA TRP A 59 -49.15 -14.99 21.80
C TRP A 59 -49.79 -16.36 22.04
N THR A 60 -50.37 -16.92 20.99
CA THR A 60 -50.73 -18.35 20.94
C THR A 60 -49.68 -19.12 20.15
N GLU A 61 -49.54 -20.41 20.44
CA GLU A 61 -48.60 -21.30 19.73
C GLU A 61 -48.89 -21.34 18.22
N GLU A 62 -50.17 -21.35 17.85
CA GLU A 62 -50.60 -21.33 16.45
C GLU A 62 -50.22 -20.02 15.73
N VAL A 63 -50.39 -18.86 16.37
CA VAL A 63 -50.02 -17.56 15.79
C VAL A 63 -48.50 -17.46 15.65
N ALA A 64 -47.75 -17.92 16.64
CA ALA A 64 -46.29 -17.95 16.61
C ALA A 64 -45.75 -18.85 15.48
N ALA A 65 -46.28 -20.06 15.33
CA ALA A 65 -45.88 -20.98 14.27
C ALA A 65 -46.20 -20.41 12.87
N ASN A 66 -47.40 -19.83 12.71
CA ASN A 66 -47.82 -19.20 11.46
C ASN A 66 -46.97 -17.97 11.10
N LEU A 67 -46.54 -17.19 12.09
CA LEU A 67 -45.62 -16.07 11.88
C LEU A 67 -44.26 -16.56 11.35
N LEU A 68 -43.67 -17.58 12.00
CA LEU A 68 -42.37 -18.10 11.58
C LEU A 68 -42.42 -18.74 10.18
N ALA A 69 -43.52 -19.42 9.86
CA ALA A 69 -43.76 -19.95 8.51
C ALA A 69 -43.89 -18.82 7.47
N ALA A 70 -44.64 -17.76 7.79
CA ALA A 70 -44.78 -16.59 6.95
C ALA A 70 -43.45 -15.86 6.73
N LEU A 71 -42.66 -15.68 7.79
CA LEU A 71 -41.32 -15.10 7.74
C LEU A 71 -40.38 -15.94 6.87
N THR A 72 -40.42 -17.28 6.99
CA THR A 72 -39.62 -18.20 6.17
C THR A 72 -39.98 -18.08 4.68
N SER A 73 -41.28 -18.03 4.36
CA SER A 73 -41.78 -17.87 3.00
C SER A 73 -41.35 -16.52 2.39
N LEU A 74 -41.49 -15.42 3.15
CA LEU A 74 -41.04 -14.09 2.72
C LEU A 74 -39.52 -14.04 2.53
N ALA A 75 -38.75 -14.57 3.48
CA ALA A 75 -37.30 -14.59 3.41
C ALA A 75 -36.80 -15.42 2.21
N ALA A 76 -37.49 -16.50 1.85
CA ALA A 76 -37.17 -17.29 0.67
C ALA A 76 -37.49 -16.53 -0.63
N ARG A 77 -38.64 -15.84 -0.70
CA ARG A 77 -39.08 -15.09 -1.89
C ARG A 77 -38.31 -13.80 -2.13
N LEU A 78 -37.82 -13.16 -1.08
CA LEU A 78 -37.18 -11.84 -1.17
C LEU A 78 -35.66 -11.92 -1.27
N LYS A 79 -35.06 -13.13 -1.39
CA LYS A 79 -33.62 -13.27 -1.66
C LYS A 79 -33.22 -12.44 -2.90
N PRO A 80 -32.13 -11.64 -2.82
CA PRO A 80 -31.11 -11.60 -1.76
C PRO A 80 -31.40 -10.66 -0.56
N VAL A 81 -32.55 -9.97 -0.53
CA VAL A 81 -32.90 -8.98 0.51
C VAL A 81 -33.44 -9.67 1.77
N THR A 82 -32.84 -9.35 2.91
CA THR A 82 -33.22 -9.88 4.24
C THR A 82 -33.73 -8.77 5.16
N ALA A 83 -34.45 -9.13 6.22
CA ALA A 83 -34.95 -8.17 7.20
C ALA A 83 -33.80 -7.37 7.86
N GLU A 84 -32.69 -8.04 8.16
CA GLU A 84 -31.45 -7.42 8.65
C GLU A 84 -30.88 -6.41 7.65
N SER A 85 -30.93 -6.69 6.35
CA SER A 85 -30.48 -5.72 5.35
C SER A 85 -31.33 -4.45 5.27
N LEU A 86 -32.65 -4.58 5.41
CA LEU A 86 -33.59 -3.46 5.43
C LEU A 86 -33.47 -2.65 6.73
N LYS A 87 -33.21 -3.33 7.86
CA LYS A 87 -32.96 -2.70 9.17
C LYS A 87 -31.68 -1.87 9.16
N ALA A 88 -30.59 -2.44 8.62
CA ALA A 88 -29.30 -1.75 8.51
C ALA A 88 -29.33 -0.59 7.51
N TYR A 89 -30.18 -0.66 6.47
CA TYR A 89 -30.44 0.44 5.52
C TYR A 89 -31.14 1.66 6.18
N HIS A 90 -31.91 1.45 7.24
CA HIS A 90 -32.64 2.55 7.88
C HIS A 90 -31.85 3.19 9.04
N ASN A 91 -31.14 2.39 9.84
CA ASN A 91 -30.52 2.86 11.09
C ASN A 91 -29.01 3.10 11.02
N ASP A 92 -28.24 2.34 10.22
CA ASP A 92 -26.77 2.25 10.36
C ASP A 92 -25.96 2.72 9.13
N THR A 93 -26.63 3.10 8.06
CA THR A 93 -25.99 3.27 6.73
C THR A 93 -25.18 4.54 6.60
N ARG A 94 -25.62 5.64 7.23
CA ARG A 94 -24.91 6.93 7.17
C ARG A 94 -23.58 6.96 7.95
N PRO A 95 -23.51 6.60 9.24
CA PRO A 95 -22.28 6.79 10.03
C PRO A 95 -21.13 5.87 9.58
N THR A 96 -21.44 4.65 9.17
CA THR A 96 -20.42 3.65 8.80
C THR A 96 -19.68 4.02 7.50
N VAL A 97 -20.40 4.51 6.49
CA VAL A 97 -19.81 4.93 5.21
C VAL A 97 -18.90 6.14 5.39
N HIS A 98 -19.33 7.15 6.15
CA HIS A 98 -18.51 8.31 6.45
C HIS A 98 -17.21 7.93 7.16
N THR A 99 -17.27 6.94 8.05
CA THR A 99 -16.07 6.45 8.75
C THR A 99 -15.03 5.89 7.78
N TYR A 100 -15.42 5.00 6.86
CA TYR A 100 -14.47 4.44 5.87
C TYR A 100 -13.95 5.47 4.89
N LEU A 101 -14.79 6.43 4.49
CA LEU A 101 -14.40 7.53 3.61
C LEU A 101 -13.38 8.47 4.30
N ILE A 102 -13.60 8.80 5.58
CA ILE A 102 -12.65 9.59 6.36
C ILE A 102 -11.30 8.87 6.47
N TRP A 103 -11.30 7.58 6.79
CA TRP A 103 -10.08 6.79 6.84
C TRP A 103 -9.36 6.74 5.50
N ALA A 104 -10.09 6.56 4.39
CA ALA A 104 -9.50 6.58 3.05
C ALA A 104 -8.85 7.94 2.72
N ILE A 105 -9.49 9.05 3.08
CA ILE A 105 -8.94 10.41 2.90
C ILE A 105 -7.69 10.59 3.77
N ILE A 106 -7.72 10.18 5.04
CA ILE A 106 -6.57 10.26 5.94
C ILE A 106 -5.39 9.46 5.37
N LEU A 107 -5.64 8.22 4.93
CA LEU A 107 -4.64 7.38 4.29
C LEU A 107 -4.06 8.05 3.03
N ALA A 108 -4.91 8.58 2.14
CA ALA A 108 -4.44 9.29 0.94
C ALA A 108 -3.58 10.52 1.29
N CYS A 109 -3.98 11.31 2.29
CA CYS A 109 -3.24 12.46 2.79
C CYS A 109 -1.88 12.09 3.39
N VAL A 110 -1.67 10.85 3.85
CA VAL A 110 -0.37 10.36 4.34
C VAL A 110 0.44 9.72 3.20
N ILE A 111 -0.22 8.89 2.38
CA ILE A 111 0.41 8.12 1.29
C ILE A 111 1.01 9.05 0.25
N VAL A 112 0.27 10.08 -0.20
CA VAL A 112 0.71 10.95 -1.29
C VAL A 112 1.99 11.72 -0.91
N PRO A 113 2.06 12.45 0.23
CA PRO A 113 3.29 13.12 0.64
C PRO A 113 4.45 12.16 0.89
N ALA A 114 4.21 11.02 1.55
CA ALA A 114 5.25 10.03 1.81
C ALA A 114 5.82 9.44 0.51
N SER A 115 4.95 9.16 -0.48
CA SER A 115 5.34 8.65 -1.80
C SER A 115 6.18 9.68 -2.56
N VAL A 116 5.76 10.95 -2.57
CA VAL A 116 6.51 12.04 -3.23
C VAL A 116 7.86 12.24 -2.56
N ALA A 117 7.91 12.29 -1.23
CA ALA A 117 9.16 12.46 -0.49
C ALA A 117 10.13 11.33 -0.80
N THR A 118 9.66 10.08 -0.77
CA THR A 118 10.46 8.89 -1.09
C THR A 118 10.97 8.91 -2.52
N PHE A 119 10.10 9.25 -3.49
CA PHE A 119 10.44 9.32 -4.90
C PHE A 119 11.51 10.37 -5.20
N VAL A 120 11.32 11.60 -4.72
CA VAL A 120 12.29 12.71 -4.91
C VAL A 120 13.63 12.35 -4.28
N THR A 121 13.59 11.82 -3.07
CA THR A 121 14.76 11.45 -2.29
C THR A 121 15.56 10.34 -2.98
N SER A 122 14.89 9.31 -3.52
CA SER A 122 15.51 8.23 -4.29
C SER A 122 16.11 8.75 -5.60
N ALA A 123 15.35 9.54 -6.37
CA ALA A 123 15.79 10.10 -7.64
C ALA A 123 17.05 10.97 -7.47
N VAL A 124 17.03 11.89 -6.49
CA VAL A 124 18.18 12.75 -6.18
C VAL A 124 19.37 11.94 -5.72
N SER A 125 19.17 10.93 -4.87
CA SER A 125 20.25 10.07 -4.37
C SER A 125 20.93 9.27 -5.49
N ASN A 126 20.16 8.75 -6.45
CA ASN A 126 20.71 8.01 -7.58
C ASN A 126 21.53 8.92 -8.50
N THR A 127 20.98 10.07 -8.88
CA THR A 127 21.74 11.05 -9.67
C THR A 127 23.03 11.48 -8.95
N LEU A 128 22.95 11.73 -7.64
CA LEU A 128 24.11 12.12 -6.83
C LEU A 128 25.20 11.03 -6.79
N ARG A 129 24.82 9.74 -6.73
CA ARG A 129 25.78 8.62 -6.85
C ARG A 129 26.46 8.59 -8.23
N ASP A 130 25.71 8.85 -9.29
CA ASP A 130 26.26 8.88 -10.65
C ASP A 130 27.22 10.06 -10.85
N ASP A 131 26.91 11.22 -10.27
CA ASP A 131 27.81 12.37 -10.32
C ASP A 131 29.08 12.15 -9.51
N ILE A 132 28.99 11.55 -8.32
CA ILE A 132 30.16 11.18 -7.51
C ILE A 132 31.05 10.22 -8.30
N THR A 133 30.46 9.25 -9.01
CA THR A 133 31.20 8.31 -9.86
C THR A 133 31.93 9.03 -10.98
N ARG A 134 31.25 9.94 -11.70
CA ARG A 134 31.86 10.76 -12.75
C ARG A 134 32.95 11.69 -12.23
N ALA A 135 32.71 12.36 -11.10
CA ALA A 135 33.68 13.24 -10.46
C ALA A 135 34.93 12.48 -9.99
N ASN A 136 34.77 11.26 -9.46
CA ASN A 136 35.91 10.38 -9.13
C ASN A 136 36.74 10.02 -10.36
N ALA A 137 36.09 9.68 -11.48
CA ALA A 137 36.78 9.35 -12.72
C ALA A 137 37.61 10.55 -13.24
N LEU A 138 37.03 11.76 -13.25
CA LEU A 138 37.74 12.98 -13.62
C LEU A 138 38.88 13.33 -12.65
N ALA A 139 38.68 13.16 -11.34
CA ALA A 139 39.72 13.40 -10.35
C ALA A 139 40.96 12.52 -10.59
N VAL A 140 40.75 11.23 -10.91
CA VAL A 140 41.82 10.29 -11.24
C VAL A 140 42.47 10.64 -12.58
N LYS A 141 41.67 10.94 -13.62
CA LYS A 141 42.15 11.34 -14.93
C LYS A 141 43.05 12.58 -14.85
N LEU A 142 42.55 13.66 -14.26
CA LEU A 142 43.29 14.91 -14.06
C LEU A 142 44.53 14.74 -13.18
N ARG A 143 44.50 13.82 -12.20
CA ARG A 143 45.70 13.49 -11.41
C ARG A 143 46.76 12.79 -12.26
N SER A 144 46.36 11.89 -13.15
CA SER A 144 47.26 11.18 -14.05
C SER A 144 47.87 12.07 -15.13
N GLU A 145 47.10 13.02 -15.67
CA GLU A 145 47.54 13.93 -16.74
C GLU A 145 48.39 15.09 -16.23
N LEU A 146 48.09 15.62 -15.03
CA LEU A 146 48.77 16.80 -14.49
C LEU A 146 49.92 16.48 -13.52
N GLY A 147 50.03 15.23 -13.05
CA GLY A 147 51.13 14.80 -12.19
C GLY A 147 51.14 15.43 -10.78
N PRO A 148 52.23 15.25 -10.01
CA PRO A 148 52.37 15.83 -8.67
C PRO A 148 52.57 17.36 -8.69
N PRO A 149 52.41 18.05 -7.54
CA PRO A 149 52.72 19.48 -7.42
C PRO A 149 54.16 19.77 -7.85
N LEU A 150 54.34 20.84 -8.63
CA LEU A 150 55.66 21.28 -9.06
C LEU A 150 56.41 21.96 -7.90
N PRO A 151 57.75 21.81 -7.81
CA PRO A 151 58.61 22.60 -6.94
C PRO A 151 58.45 24.10 -7.20
N ALA A 152 58.62 24.91 -6.16
CA ALA A 152 58.52 26.36 -6.26
C ALA A 152 59.48 26.93 -7.33
N GLY A 153 58.93 27.67 -8.30
CA GLY A 153 59.70 28.34 -9.36
C GLY A 153 59.76 27.61 -10.71
N GLN A 154 59.18 26.41 -10.84
CA GLN A 154 59.04 25.75 -12.13
C GLN A 154 57.72 26.14 -12.83
N ALA A 155 57.82 26.54 -14.10
CA ALA A 155 56.66 26.73 -14.95
C ALA A 155 56.07 25.37 -15.36
N PHE A 156 54.74 25.28 -15.36
CA PHE A 156 54.06 24.07 -15.82
C PHE A 156 54.17 23.94 -17.33
N GLU A 157 54.71 22.83 -17.80
CA GLU A 157 54.66 22.40 -19.20
C GLU A 157 53.80 21.14 -19.31
N PHE A 158 52.90 21.11 -20.30
CA PHE A 158 52.06 19.96 -20.53
C PHE A 158 52.90 18.73 -20.95
N PRO A 159 52.64 17.54 -20.36
CA PRO A 159 53.29 16.32 -20.81
C PRO A 159 53.04 16.05 -22.29
N LYS A 160 54.03 15.46 -22.97
CA LYS A 160 53.93 15.13 -24.39
C LYS A 160 52.74 14.20 -24.66
N GLY A 161 51.80 14.63 -25.50
CA GLY A 161 50.59 13.89 -25.85
C GLY A 161 49.32 14.30 -25.11
N VAL A 162 49.41 15.23 -24.15
CA VAL A 162 48.25 15.79 -23.44
C VAL A 162 47.82 17.11 -24.09
N SER A 163 46.56 17.21 -24.49
CA SER A 163 45.97 18.42 -25.07
C SER A 163 45.58 19.41 -23.98
N ALA A 164 46.07 20.66 -24.08
CA ALA A 164 45.73 21.72 -23.12
C ALA A 164 44.23 22.07 -23.15
N SER A 165 43.57 22.01 -24.32
CA SER A 165 42.13 22.26 -24.42
C SER A 165 41.31 21.23 -23.65
N ASP A 166 41.74 19.97 -23.71
CA ASP A 166 41.00 18.85 -23.15
C ASP A 166 41.11 18.86 -21.63
N VAL A 167 42.32 19.14 -21.11
CA VAL A 167 42.55 19.33 -19.67
C VAL A 167 41.74 20.50 -19.12
N ILE A 168 41.68 21.63 -19.84
CA ILE A 168 40.89 22.79 -19.42
C ILE A 168 39.39 22.44 -19.43
N SER A 169 38.91 21.74 -20.46
CA SER A 169 37.53 21.27 -20.54
C SER A 169 37.19 20.33 -19.38
N ASP A 170 38.05 19.36 -19.09
CA ASP A 170 37.89 18.40 -18.00
C ASP A 170 37.91 19.08 -16.63
N LEU A 171 38.77 20.09 -16.43
CA LEU A 171 38.78 20.90 -15.20
C LEU A 171 37.47 21.67 -15.03
N GLN A 172 36.95 22.26 -16.10
CA GLN A 172 35.67 22.96 -16.08
C GLN A 172 34.50 22.01 -15.82
N GLU A 173 34.50 20.84 -16.45
CA GLU A 173 33.50 19.80 -16.23
C GLU A 173 33.56 19.30 -14.78
N TYR A 174 34.75 19.02 -14.26
CA TYR A 174 34.95 18.58 -12.88
C TYR A 174 34.45 19.62 -11.89
N ALA A 175 34.81 20.90 -12.06
CA ALA A 175 34.30 21.98 -11.22
C ALA A 175 32.77 22.11 -11.30
N SER A 176 32.18 21.91 -12.49
CA SER A 176 30.72 21.91 -12.67
C SER A 176 30.04 20.75 -11.95
N LEU A 177 30.63 19.55 -11.97
CA LEU A 177 30.13 18.38 -11.26
C LEU A 177 30.18 18.59 -9.76
N VAL A 178 31.28 19.10 -9.20
CA VAL A 178 31.39 19.41 -7.77
C VAL A 178 30.31 20.40 -7.32
N ARG A 179 30.07 21.46 -8.11
CA ARG A 179 28.97 22.41 -7.89
C ARG A 179 27.60 21.74 -7.87
N ASN A 180 27.34 20.88 -8.85
CA ASN A 180 26.06 20.22 -8.98
C ASN A 180 25.82 19.18 -7.87
N ILE A 181 26.86 18.45 -7.45
CA ILE A 181 26.84 17.54 -6.30
C ILE A 181 26.46 18.33 -5.04
N ASN A 182 27.11 19.47 -4.78
CA ASN A 182 26.75 20.31 -3.61
C ASN A 182 25.30 20.80 -3.69
N ALA A 183 24.84 21.28 -4.85
CA ALA A 183 23.47 21.76 -5.02
C ALA A 183 22.43 20.65 -4.78
N ARG A 184 22.68 19.44 -5.28
CA ARG A 184 21.79 18.27 -5.06
C ARG A 184 21.84 17.78 -3.62
N ALA A 185 23.02 17.69 -3.02
CA ALA A 185 23.20 17.35 -1.61
C ALA A 185 22.38 18.29 -0.70
N ARG A 186 22.39 19.60 -0.97
CA ARG A 186 21.56 20.57 -0.24
C ARG A 186 20.06 20.38 -0.41
N LYS A 187 19.60 20.01 -1.62
CA LYS A 187 18.19 19.65 -1.83
C LYS A 187 17.81 18.42 -1.01
N LEU A 188 18.68 17.41 -0.97
CA LEU A 188 18.47 16.19 -0.21
C LEU A 188 18.43 16.44 1.29
N ASN A 189 19.33 17.30 1.79
CA ASN A 189 19.39 17.70 3.19
C ASN A 189 18.09 18.35 3.72
N ARG A 190 17.25 18.90 2.84
CA ARG A 190 15.94 19.44 3.24
C ARG A 190 14.98 18.36 3.73
N PHE A 191 15.18 17.10 3.33
CA PHE A 191 14.33 15.96 3.67
C PHE A 191 14.82 15.16 4.89
N ILE A 192 15.95 15.54 5.49
CA ILE A 192 16.51 14.88 6.68
C ILE A 192 16.22 15.72 7.93
N VAL A 193 15.89 15.05 9.04
CA VAL A 193 15.66 15.66 10.37
C VAL A 193 16.51 14.92 11.40
N PRO A 194 17.40 15.59 12.15
CA PRO A 194 17.79 17.00 12.03
C PRO A 194 18.63 17.25 10.77
N ARG A 195 18.45 18.43 10.15
CA ARG A 195 19.24 18.81 8.95
C ARG A 195 20.73 18.77 9.28
N GLN A 196 21.49 18.05 8.46
CA GLN A 196 22.93 17.96 8.64
C GLN A 196 23.59 19.23 8.13
N ARG A 197 24.60 19.72 8.85
CA ARG A 197 25.31 20.93 8.46
C ARG A 197 26.57 20.56 7.68
N LEU A 198 26.85 21.31 6.63
CA LEU A 198 28.16 21.28 5.99
C LEU A 198 29.15 21.95 6.95
N PRO A 199 30.28 21.32 7.30
CA PRO A 199 31.21 21.84 8.31
C PRO A 199 31.76 23.24 8.01
N PHE A 200 31.67 23.73 6.78
CA PHE A 200 32.28 25.00 6.37
C PHE A 200 31.34 26.01 5.71
N GLU A 201 30.16 25.66 5.19
CA GLU A 201 29.45 26.55 4.25
C GLU A 201 28.59 27.66 4.90
N ASP A 202 28.20 27.50 6.17
CA ASP A 202 27.32 28.46 6.88
C ASP A 202 28.05 29.76 7.30
N THR A 203 29.39 29.80 7.23
CA THR A 203 30.20 30.96 7.63
C THR A 203 30.82 31.73 6.45
N LEU A 204 30.76 31.21 5.22
CA LEU A 204 31.35 31.85 4.05
C LEU A 204 30.44 32.90 3.42
N SER A 205 31.03 34.05 3.07
CA SER A 205 30.40 35.08 2.25
C SER A 205 30.08 34.54 0.83
N PRO A 206 29.14 35.17 0.10
CA PRO A 206 28.83 34.78 -1.28
C PRO A 206 30.04 34.75 -2.21
N GLU A 207 30.99 35.67 -2.03
CA GLU A 207 32.20 35.77 -2.84
C GLU A 207 33.22 34.66 -2.54
N GLU A 208 33.40 34.31 -1.27
CA GLU A 208 34.27 33.19 -0.88
C GLU A 208 33.70 31.85 -1.36
N ARG A 209 32.37 31.71 -1.34
CA ARG A 209 31.68 30.55 -1.92
C ARG A 209 31.94 30.47 -3.42
N LYS A 210 31.80 31.59 -4.15
CA LYS A 210 32.08 31.66 -5.58
C LYS A 210 33.52 31.23 -5.88
N ARG A 211 34.50 31.77 -5.15
CA ARG A 211 35.93 31.44 -5.32
C ARG A 211 36.28 29.99 -5.02
N ARG A 212 35.54 29.32 -4.12
CA ARG A 212 35.79 27.92 -3.77
C ARG A 212 35.20 26.94 -4.78
N PHE A 213 34.09 27.31 -5.41
CA PHE A 213 33.35 26.43 -6.33
C PHE A 213 33.56 26.75 -7.82
N GLU A 214 34.03 27.95 -8.16
CA GLU A 214 34.28 28.37 -9.54
C GLU A 214 35.77 28.50 -9.85
N LEU A 215 36.14 28.15 -11.08
CA LEU A 215 37.48 28.38 -11.60
C LEU A 215 37.59 29.82 -12.12
N PRO A 216 38.76 30.47 -11.97
CA PRO A 216 38.99 31.78 -12.55
C PRO A 216 38.95 31.73 -14.10
N VAL A 217 38.60 32.87 -14.71
CA VAL A 217 38.62 33.03 -16.17
C VAL A 217 40.07 33.07 -16.64
N GLY A 218 40.48 32.03 -17.38
CA GLY A 218 41.88 31.75 -17.67
C GLY A 218 42.51 30.98 -16.50
N ILE A 219 42.86 29.71 -16.72
CA ILE A 219 43.46 28.83 -15.70
C ILE A 219 44.97 29.08 -15.73
N PRO A 220 45.56 29.84 -14.78
CA PRO A 220 46.97 30.20 -14.85
C PRO A 220 47.87 29.02 -14.46
N ASP A 221 47.38 28.18 -13.54
CA ASP A 221 48.01 26.96 -13.08
C ASP A 221 46.97 25.82 -13.02
N PRO A 222 46.99 24.90 -13.99
CA PRO A 222 46.10 23.72 -14.01
C PRO A 222 46.27 22.79 -12.80
N ILE A 223 47.47 22.70 -12.22
CA ILE A 223 47.76 21.84 -11.06
C ILE A 223 47.09 22.42 -9.82
N ALA A 224 47.31 23.70 -9.52
CA ALA A 224 46.66 24.37 -8.40
C ALA A 224 45.13 24.39 -8.55
N ALA A 225 44.62 24.57 -9.77
CA ALA A 225 43.20 24.49 -10.08
C ALA A 225 42.61 23.11 -9.75
N ARG A 226 43.26 22.02 -10.20
CA ARG A 226 42.89 20.64 -9.86
C ARG A 226 42.88 20.43 -8.35
N ASP A 227 43.93 20.83 -7.65
CA ASP A 227 44.08 20.57 -6.22
C ASP A 227 43.04 21.33 -5.39
N ASN A 228 42.73 22.58 -5.75
CA ASN A 228 41.66 23.35 -5.13
C ASN A 228 40.28 22.70 -5.32
N ILE A 229 39.94 22.29 -6.56
CA ILE A 229 38.68 21.60 -6.83
C ILE A 229 38.64 20.26 -6.08
N THR A 230 39.76 19.52 -6.03
CA THR A 230 39.83 18.21 -5.38
C THR A 230 39.66 18.32 -3.86
N ASN A 231 40.25 19.33 -3.22
CA ASN A 231 40.02 19.59 -1.80
C ASN A 231 38.54 19.91 -1.54
N THR A 232 37.94 20.79 -2.34
CA THR A 232 36.51 21.12 -2.24
C THR A 232 35.63 19.90 -2.50
N TYR A 233 36.02 19.04 -3.45
CA TYR A 233 35.31 17.82 -3.78
C TYR A 233 35.32 16.82 -2.63
N GLN A 234 36.44 16.64 -1.92
CA GLN A 234 36.52 15.71 -0.79
C GLN A 234 35.51 16.08 0.31
N ASP A 235 35.41 17.37 0.67
CA ASP A 235 34.44 17.86 1.64
C ASP A 235 32.99 17.62 1.18
N VAL A 236 32.69 18.00 -0.06
CA VAL A 236 31.35 17.87 -0.65
C VAL A 236 30.96 16.41 -0.81
N ARG A 237 31.90 15.54 -1.21
CA ARG A 237 31.69 14.10 -1.35
C ARG A 237 31.38 13.46 -0.02
N TYR A 238 32.16 13.77 1.03
CA TYR A 238 31.91 13.25 2.37
C TYR A 238 30.48 13.59 2.82
N PHE A 239 30.10 14.86 2.72
CA PHE A 239 28.75 15.32 3.04
C PHE A 239 27.67 14.61 2.21
N ALA A 240 27.83 14.56 0.89
CA ALA A 240 26.89 13.92 -0.02
C ALA A 240 26.71 12.42 0.30
N GLN A 241 27.79 11.70 0.60
CA GLN A 241 27.75 10.29 0.96
C GLN A 241 27.06 10.04 2.31
N THR A 242 27.29 10.90 3.31
CA THR A 242 26.57 10.80 4.58
C THR A 242 25.07 11.00 4.37
N LEU A 243 24.66 12.04 3.64
CA LEU A 243 23.25 12.28 3.35
C LEU A 243 22.60 11.13 2.60
N ILE A 244 23.26 10.59 1.56
CA ILE A 244 22.77 9.44 0.80
C ILE A 244 22.51 8.25 1.74
N THR A 245 23.44 8.00 2.66
CA THR A 245 23.35 6.86 3.59
C THR A 245 22.18 7.05 4.55
N ASP A 246 22.07 8.21 5.18
CA ASP A 246 21.02 8.50 6.16
C ASP A 246 19.62 8.43 5.53
N VAL A 247 19.47 9.04 4.37
CA VAL A 247 18.25 8.98 3.57
C VAL A 247 17.90 7.55 3.18
N SER A 248 18.88 6.78 2.74
CA SER A 248 18.65 5.43 2.24
C SER A 248 18.13 4.51 3.35
N VAL A 249 18.57 4.72 4.59
CA VAL A 249 18.08 3.97 5.74
C VAL A 249 16.63 4.33 6.03
N PHE A 250 16.32 5.62 6.20
CA PHE A 250 14.98 6.05 6.62
C PHE A 250 13.93 5.91 5.52
N TYR A 251 14.18 6.51 4.35
CA TYR A 251 13.23 6.49 3.23
C TYR A 251 13.24 5.16 2.50
N GLY A 252 14.35 4.40 2.53
CA GLY A 252 14.38 3.02 2.05
C GLY A 252 13.42 2.15 2.87
N ALA A 253 13.53 2.16 4.20
CA ALA A 253 12.61 1.42 5.07
C ALA A 253 11.16 1.89 4.94
N LEU A 254 10.92 3.20 4.82
CA LEU A 254 9.58 3.75 4.56
C LEU A 254 9.00 3.19 3.26
N SER A 255 9.79 3.18 2.18
CA SER A 255 9.38 2.70 0.86
C SER A 255 9.14 1.19 0.81
N THR A 256 9.92 0.39 1.53
CA THR A 256 9.87 -1.08 1.47
C THR A 256 8.90 -1.67 2.46
N CYS A 257 8.74 -1.07 3.65
CA CYS A 257 7.94 -1.66 4.71
C CYS A 257 6.60 -0.95 4.90
N ILE A 258 6.61 0.38 4.94
CA ILE A 258 5.43 1.15 5.40
C ILE A 258 4.52 1.48 4.22
N LEU A 259 5.07 2.01 3.14
CA LEU A 259 4.30 2.43 1.97
C LEU A 259 3.45 1.28 1.40
N PRO A 260 3.99 0.06 1.18
CA PRO A 260 3.21 -1.06 0.65
C PRO A 260 2.03 -1.46 1.54
N VAL A 261 2.21 -1.43 2.86
CA VAL A 261 1.12 -1.65 3.84
C VAL A 261 0.04 -0.58 3.70
N LEU A 262 0.42 0.70 3.62
CA LEU A 262 -0.54 1.79 3.45
C LEU A 262 -1.32 1.69 2.13
N TYR A 263 -0.64 1.34 1.03
CA TYR A 263 -1.29 1.10 -0.27
C TYR A 263 -2.26 -0.08 -0.22
N ALA A 264 -1.92 -1.16 0.48
CA ALA A 264 -2.83 -2.29 0.67
C ALA A 264 -4.06 -1.89 1.51
N LEU A 265 -3.88 -1.13 2.60
CA LEU A 265 -5.00 -0.62 3.39
C LEU A 265 -5.91 0.30 2.56
N LEU A 266 -5.33 1.14 1.70
CA LEU A 266 -6.09 1.97 0.76
C LEU A 266 -6.88 1.11 -0.25
N GLY A 267 -6.29 0.02 -0.74
CA GLY A 267 -6.96 -0.97 -1.60
C GLY A 267 -8.19 -1.58 -0.92
N THR A 268 -8.07 -1.95 0.36
CA THR A 268 -9.21 -2.46 1.14
C THR A 268 -10.28 -1.41 1.35
N CYS A 269 -9.91 -0.15 1.60
CA CYS A 269 -10.86 0.96 1.65
C CYS A 269 -11.61 1.12 0.30
N ALA A 270 -10.91 1.05 -0.83
CA ALA A 270 -11.53 1.13 -2.15
C ALA A 270 -12.50 -0.03 -2.42
N TYR A 271 -12.12 -1.26 -2.05
CA TYR A 271 -13.00 -2.44 -2.14
C TYR A 271 -14.26 -2.25 -1.28
N LEU A 272 -14.10 -1.81 -0.04
CA LEU A 272 -15.22 -1.58 0.86
C LEU A 272 -16.14 -0.51 0.28
N LEU A 273 -15.62 0.65 -0.14
CA LEU A 273 -16.42 1.72 -0.75
C LEU A 273 -17.20 1.23 -1.99
N ARG A 274 -16.57 0.44 -2.87
CA ARG A 274 -17.25 -0.18 -4.03
C ARG A 274 -18.34 -1.18 -3.59
N THR A 275 -18.03 -2.03 -2.62
CA THR A 275 -18.99 -3.02 -2.10
C THR A 275 -20.17 -2.32 -1.42
N PHE A 276 -19.93 -1.21 -0.74
CA PHE A 276 -20.98 -0.37 -0.17
C PHE A 276 -21.86 0.22 -1.27
N GLU A 277 -21.29 0.75 -2.35
CA GLU A 277 -22.04 1.26 -3.50
C GLU A 277 -22.94 0.17 -4.11
N ASP A 278 -22.39 -1.03 -4.36
CA ASP A 278 -23.12 -2.18 -4.89
C ASP A 278 -24.24 -2.64 -3.92
N GLN A 279 -23.96 -2.71 -2.62
CA GLN A 279 -24.93 -3.12 -1.59
C GLN A 279 -26.00 -2.06 -1.32
N MET A 280 -25.67 -0.77 -1.48
CA MET A 280 -26.62 0.33 -1.37
C MET A 280 -27.57 0.37 -2.58
N SER A 281 -27.03 0.13 -3.78
CA SER A 281 -27.82 -0.01 -5.00
C SER A 281 -28.78 -1.20 -4.91
N ASN A 282 -28.33 -2.31 -4.34
CA ASN A 282 -29.11 -3.55 -4.25
C ASN A 282 -29.91 -3.73 -2.96
N ARG A 283 -29.85 -2.78 -2.02
CA ARG A 283 -30.50 -2.81 -0.69
C ARG A 283 -30.22 -4.07 0.15
N THR A 284 -29.03 -4.67 0.02
CA THR A 284 -28.62 -5.93 0.69
C THR A 284 -27.59 -5.74 1.80
N PHE A 285 -27.45 -4.52 2.32
CA PHE A 285 -26.39 -4.20 3.29
C PHE A 285 -26.52 -4.98 4.61
N THR A 286 -25.61 -5.91 4.91
CA THR A 286 -25.48 -6.52 6.24
C THR A 286 -24.14 -6.12 6.86
N PRO A 287 -24.11 -5.34 7.97
CA PRO A 287 -22.87 -4.96 8.63
C PRO A 287 -22.21 -6.22 9.21
N SER A 288 -21.04 -6.58 8.69
CA SER A 288 -20.31 -7.77 9.13
C SER A 288 -19.03 -7.41 9.86
N ALA A 289 -18.84 -8.01 11.04
CA ALA A 289 -17.60 -7.96 11.81
C ALA A 289 -16.39 -8.53 11.05
N ALA A 290 -16.60 -9.22 9.93
CA ALA A 290 -15.54 -9.75 9.06
C ALA A 290 -14.68 -8.68 8.36
N ASN A 291 -15.06 -7.39 8.44
CA ASN A 291 -14.30 -6.31 7.82
C ASN A 291 -12.94 -6.08 8.49
N SER A 292 -12.79 -6.33 9.81
CA SER A 292 -11.52 -6.17 10.53
C SER A 292 -10.46 -7.18 10.08
N ALA A 293 -10.87 -8.42 9.79
CA ALA A 293 -9.99 -9.47 9.29
C ALA A 293 -9.40 -9.11 7.92
N ARG A 294 -10.18 -8.44 7.05
CA ARG A 294 -9.69 -7.96 5.74
C ARG A 294 -8.58 -6.93 5.87
N PHE A 295 -8.72 -5.98 6.80
CA PHE A 295 -7.65 -4.99 7.06
C PHE A 295 -6.36 -5.65 7.56
N LEU A 296 -6.46 -6.67 8.43
CA LEU A 296 -5.29 -7.41 8.91
C LEU A 296 -4.61 -8.17 7.77
N ILE A 297 -5.38 -8.86 6.93
CA ILE A 297 -4.86 -9.58 5.77
C ILE A 297 -4.19 -8.62 4.79
N ALA A 298 -4.81 -7.47 4.50
CA ALA A 298 -4.23 -6.46 3.64
C ALA A 298 -2.92 -5.92 4.19
N ALA A 299 -2.83 -5.70 5.50
CA ALA A 299 -1.59 -5.27 6.14
C ALA A 299 -0.47 -6.31 6.01
N ILE A 300 -0.77 -7.59 6.25
CA ILE A 300 0.20 -8.69 6.07
C ILE A 300 0.62 -8.80 4.61
N GLY A 301 -0.34 -8.82 3.69
CA GLY A 301 -0.10 -8.93 2.25
C GLY A 301 0.71 -7.77 1.70
N GLY A 302 0.39 -6.54 2.09
CA GLY A 302 1.17 -5.34 1.76
C GLY A 302 2.59 -5.43 2.30
N GLY A 303 2.78 -5.90 3.53
CA GLY A 303 4.11 -6.12 4.12
C GLY A 303 4.95 -7.15 3.35
N VAL A 304 4.34 -8.27 2.96
CA VAL A 304 5.00 -9.29 2.14
C VAL A 304 5.41 -8.71 0.78
N VAL A 305 4.49 -8.07 0.06
CA VAL A 305 4.80 -7.45 -1.25
C VAL A 305 5.89 -6.39 -1.13
N GLY A 306 5.88 -5.61 -0.04
CA GLY A 306 6.89 -4.60 0.23
C GLY A 306 8.29 -5.16 0.47
N LEU A 307 8.38 -6.24 1.25
CA LEU A 307 9.65 -6.90 1.55
C LEU A 307 10.20 -7.67 0.33
N PHE A 308 9.30 -8.24 -0.48
CA PHE A 308 9.62 -8.89 -1.75
C PHE A 308 9.47 -7.91 -2.92
N ASN A 309 10.24 -6.83 -2.94
CA ASN A 309 10.13 -5.76 -3.94
C ASN A 309 10.52 -6.15 -5.39
N ASN A 310 11.01 -7.38 -5.60
CA ASN A 310 11.50 -7.91 -6.88
C ASN A 310 10.67 -9.12 -7.35
N ILE A 311 9.34 -9.05 -7.28
CA ILE A 311 8.48 -10.10 -7.87
C ILE A 311 8.33 -9.82 -9.37
N THR A 312 9.19 -10.43 -10.18
CA THR A 312 9.02 -10.50 -11.64
C THR A 312 7.98 -11.56 -11.99
N ILE A 313 6.80 -11.13 -12.44
CA ILE A 313 5.68 -12.00 -12.81
C ILE A 313 5.87 -12.57 -14.23
N THR A 314 6.65 -11.90 -15.09
CA THR A 314 6.96 -12.35 -16.47
C THR A 314 8.21 -11.64 -17.00
N ASP A 315 9.00 -12.28 -17.89
CA ASP A 315 10.24 -11.76 -18.48
C ASP A 315 10.12 -10.42 -19.25
N GLN A 316 8.91 -9.87 -19.42
CA GLN A 316 8.68 -8.65 -20.22
C GLN A 316 7.79 -7.57 -19.55
N ALA A 317 7.31 -7.78 -18.32
CA ALA A 317 6.55 -6.74 -17.62
C ALA A 317 6.70 -6.84 -16.10
N SER A 318 7.45 -5.91 -15.51
CA SER A 318 7.45 -5.69 -14.07
C SER A 318 6.30 -4.75 -13.71
N VAL A 319 5.29 -5.27 -13.01
CA VAL A 319 4.27 -4.42 -12.39
C VAL A 319 4.92 -3.73 -11.18
N PRO A 320 4.74 -2.41 -10.98
CA PRO A 320 5.28 -1.73 -9.80
C PRO A 320 4.82 -2.41 -8.50
N PRO A 321 5.72 -2.74 -7.56
CA PRO A 321 5.36 -3.46 -6.32
C PRO A 321 4.26 -2.78 -5.50
N LEU A 322 4.22 -1.45 -5.51
CA LEU A 322 3.16 -0.67 -4.85
C LEU A 322 1.77 -0.88 -5.47
N ALA A 323 1.69 -1.07 -6.79
CA ALA A 323 0.45 -1.38 -7.48
C ALA A 323 -0.03 -2.80 -7.14
N ILE A 324 0.91 -3.74 -7.01
CA ILE A 324 0.62 -5.08 -6.50
C ILE A 324 0.08 -4.98 -5.07
N ALA A 325 0.73 -4.23 -4.18
CA ALA A 325 0.30 -4.08 -2.79
C ALA A 325 -1.12 -3.51 -2.68
N PHE A 326 -1.45 -2.51 -3.50
CA PHE A 326 -2.82 -1.99 -3.61
C PHE A 326 -3.81 -3.07 -4.07
N LEU A 327 -3.45 -3.84 -5.11
CA LEU A 327 -4.28 -4.94 -5.61
C LEU A 327 -4.50 -6.03 -4.57
N VAL A 328 -3.48 -6.36 -3.77
CA VAL A 328 -3.61 -7.32 -2.67
C VAL A 328 -4.64 -6.86 -1.66
N GLY A 329 -4.66 -5.58 -1.31
CA GLY A 329 -5.65 -5.01 -0.42
C GLY A 329 -7.06 -4.93 -1.02
N TYR A 330 -7.16 -4.65 -2.32
CA TYR A 330 -8.43 -4.51 -3.04
C TYR A 330 -9.08 -5.87 -3.37
N ALA A 331 -8.29 -6.86 -3.75
CA ALA A 331 -8.74 -8.17 -4.22
C ALA A 331 -8.02 -9.28 -3.45
N VAL A 332 -8.19 -9.28 -2.12
CA VAL A 332 -7.58 -10.26 -1.20
C VAL A 332 -7.81 -11.71 -1.65
N ASP A 333 -9.01 -12.03 -2.14
CA ASP A 333 -9.35 -13.39 -2.58
C ASP A 333 -8.55 -13.81 -3.83
N VAL A 334 -8.33 -12.89 -4.77
CA VAL A 334 -7.52 -13.14 -5.98
C VAL A 334 -6.05 -13.34 -5.60
N PHE A 335 -5.56 -12.59 -4.61
CA PHE A 335 -4.20 -12.75 -4.12
C PHE A 335 -3.98 -14.13 -3.47
N PHE A 336 -4.90 -14.61 -2.63
CA PHE A 336 -4.78 -15.97 -2.07
C PHE A 336 -4.90 -17.06 -3.14
N ALA A 337 -5.79 -16.90 -4.13
CA ALA A 337 -5.87 -17.83 -5.24
C ALA A 337 -4.55 -17.90 -6.04
N PHE A 338 -3.87 -16.76 -6.22
CA PHE A 338 -2.54 -16.70 -6.81
C PHE A 338 -1.48 -17.42 -5.95
N LEU A 339 -1.45 -17.18 -4.64
CA LEU A 339 -0.53 -17.86 -3.72
C LEU A 339 -0.75 -19.38 -3.70
N GLU A 340 -2.01 -19.83 -3.70
CA GLU A 340 -2.35 -21.24 -3.83
C GLU A 340 -1.89 -21.82 -5.18
N GLY A 341 -2.04 -21.07 -6.27
CA GLY A 341 -1.54 -21.43 -7.59
C GLY A 341 -0.02 -21.67 -7.59
N LEU A 342 0.74 -20.77 -6.96
CA LEU A 342 2.18 -20.91 -6.77
C LEU A 342 2.53 -22.14 -5.91
N LEU A 343 1.83 -22.32 -4.78
CA LEU A 343 2.00 -23.48 -3.89
C LEU A 343 1.79 -24.80 -4.63
N ARG A 344 0.75 -24.88 -5.48
CA ARG A 344 0.47 -26.03 -6.33
C ARG A 344 1.56 -26.26 -7.38
N ALA A 345 2.14 -25.20 -7.94
CA ALA A 345 3.25 -25.32 -8.88
C ALA A 345 4.53 -25.86 -8.20
N PHE A 346 4.86 -25.39 -6.99
CA PHE A 346 6.02 -25.89 -6.23
C PHE A 346 5.84 -27.32 -5.71
N THR A 347 4.61 -27.71 -5.36
CA THR A 347 4.31 -29.07 -4.88
C THR A 347 4.14 -30.09 -6.01
N LYS A 348 3.91 -29.65 -7.26
CA LYS A 348 3.78 -30.51 -8.45
C LYS A 348 5.14 -30.81 -9.10
N THR A 349 6.12 -31.23 -8.29
CA THR A 349 7.27 -32.01 -8.77
C THR A 349 7.06 -33.47 -8.39
N PRO A 350 6.46 -34.32 -9.25
CA PRO A 350 6.39 -35.75 -9.00
C PRO A 350 7.71 -36.41 -9.42
N ALA A 351 8.25 -37.26 -8.55
CA ALA A 351 9.36 -38.15 -8.84
C ALA A 351 9.12 -38.95 -10.13
N SER A 352 9.99 -38.76 -11.13
CA SER A 352 10.07 -39.64 -12.29
C SER A 352 10.81 -40.91 -11.90
N ASN A 353 10.10 -41.91 -11.36
CA ASN A 353 10.62 -43.27 -11.35
C ASN A 353 10.33 -43.90 -12.72
N PRO A 354 11.34 -44.31 -13.51
CA PRO A 354 11.09 -45.06 -14.73
C PRO A 354 10.63 -46.48 -14.36
N PRO A 355 9.71 -47.10 -15.14
CA PRO A 355 9.27 -48.46 -14.88
C PRO A 355 10.40 -49.47 -15.18
N PRO A 356 10.48 -50.59 -14.44
CA PRO A 356 11.47 -51.63 -14.70
C PRO A 356 11.19 -52.29 -16.05
N SER A 357 12.22 -52.31 -16.90
CA SER A 357 12.25 -53.01 -18.19
C SER A 357 12.00 -54.51 -18.01
N ALA A 358 10.94 -55.02 -18.65
CA ALA A 358 10.67 -56.46 -18.76
C ALA A 358 11.57 -57.13 -19.81
N PRO A 359 11.86 -58.45 -19.70
CA PRO A 359 12.86 -59.14 -20.51
C PRO A 359 12.38 -59.45 -21.93
N ALA A 360 13.31 -59.41 -22.89
CA ALA A 360 13.10 -59.71 -24.30
C ALA A 360 12.60 -61.14 -24.55
N ALA A 361 11.45 -61.25 -25.23
CA ALA A 361 10.96 -62.50 -25.80
C ALA A 361 11.55 -62.69 -27.21
N ILE A 362 12.17 -63.86 -27.39
CA ILE A 362 12.73 -64.39 -28.64
C ILE A 362 11.59 -64.75 -29.59
N GLY A 363 11.69 -64.37 -30.86
CA GLY A 363 10.81 -64.91 -31.90
C GLY A 363 10.97 -64.27 -33.28
N THR A 364 11.66 -64.97 -34.18
CA THR A 364 11.55 -64.87 -35.65
C THR A 364 11.81 -66.24 -36.24
N PRO A 365 11.31 -66.54 -37.44
CA PRO A 365 9.94 -66.48 -37.93
C PRO A 365 9.22 -67.84 -37.87
#